data_AF-A0A970Y0R4-F1
#
_entry.id   AF-A0A970Y0R4-F1
#
_cell.length_a   1.000
_cell.length_b   1.000
_cell.length_c   1.000
_cell.angle_alpha   90.00
_cell.angle_beta   90.00
_cell.angle_gamma   90.00
#
_symmetry.space_group_name_H-M   'P 1'
#
loop_
_entity.id
_entity.type
_entity.pdbx_description
1 polymer ?
#
loop_
_entity_poly.entity_id
_entity_poly.type
_entity_poly.pdbx_seq_one_letter_code
_entity_poly.pdbx_strand_id
1 'polypeptide(L)'
;MPTKIKKSKESTAKVRPRWTKEEVALLKRLYRTHSNAEIASLLGRKVSSVVFKGHRLGLSKGPRRLREMGRENIRKRWDPLKKEAAKKTETTRSRK
;
A
#
# COMPACT_ATOMS: atom_id res chain seq x y z
N MET A 1 -16.61 -8.44 17.89
CA MET A 1 -16.09 -7.13 17.42
C MET A 1 -14.60 -7.26 17.16
N PRO A 2 -14.09 -7.20 15.90
CA PRO A 2 -12.67 -7.49 15.68
C PRO A 2 -11.79 -6.36 16.22
N THR A 3 -10.98 -6.72 17.22
CA THR A 3 -10.09 -5.87 17.98
C THR A 3 -8.87 -5.43 17.16
N LYS A 4 -8.50 -4.16 17.30
CA LYS A 4 -7.40 -3.51 16.58
C LYS A 4 -6.06 -3.94 17.19
N ILE A 5 -5.37 -4.89 16.58
CA ILE A 5 -4.05 -5.36 17.05
C ILE A 5 -2.96 -4.45 16.48
N LYS A 6 -2.47 -3.50 17.29
CA LYS A 6 -1.18 -2.82 17.03
C LYS A 6 -0.06 -3.76 17.50
N LYS A 7 0.81 -4.22 16.60
CA LYS A 7 2.03 -4.97 16.97
C LYS A 7 3.28 -4.09 16.81
N SER A 8 4.01 -3.93 17.91
CA SER A 8 5.28 -3.23 18.07
C SER A 8 6.41 -3.86 17.25
N LYS A 9 7.42 -3.06 16.92
CA LYS A 9 8.63 -3.49 16.21
C LYS A 9 9.60 -4.13 17.19
N GLU A 10 9.79 -5.44 17.08
CA GLU A 10 10.92 -6.12 17.70
C GLU A 10 11.52 -7.07 16.67
N SER A 11 12.83 -6.93 16.46
CA SER A 11 13.60 -7.57 15.41
C SER A 11 14.15 -8.92 15.90
N THR A 12 13.40 -9.97 15.63
CA THR A 12 13.89 -11.36 15.67
C THR A 12 13.63 -11.99 14.29
N ALA A 13 14.44 -12.99 13.91
CA ALA A 13 14.55 -13.56 12.57
C ALA A 13 13.24 -13.49 11.76
N LYS A 14 13.28 -12.84 10.59
CA LYS A 14 12.12 -12.30 9.85
C LYS A 14 11.23 -13.40 9.25
N VAL A 15 10.56 -14.18 10.10
CA VAL A 15 9.54 -15.15 9.70
C VAL A 15 8.42 -14.38 9.03
N ARG A 16 8.17 -14.67 7.75
CA ARG A 16 7.05 -14.07 7.02
C ARG A 16 5.76 -14.69 7.56
N PRO A 17 4.85 -13.91 8.17
CA PRO A 17 3.62 -14.46 8.75
C PRO A 17 2.80 -15.18 7.67
N ARG A 18 2.40 -16.42 7.97
CA ARG A 18 1.60 -17.28 7.08
C ARG A 18 0.24 -16.63 6.84
N TRP A 19 -0.34 -16.82 5.65
CA TRP A 19 -1.67 -16.30 5.33
C TRP A 19 -2.74 -17.22 5.89
N THR A 20 -3.70 -16.67 6.64
CA THR A 20 -4.87 -17.43 7.12
C THR A 20 -5.95 -17.50 6.04
N LYS A 21 -6.92 -18.41 6.21
CA LYS A 21 -8.03 -18.56 5.26
C LYS A 21 -8.90 -17.30 5.23
N GLU A 22 -9.11 -16.69 6.38
CA GLU A 22 -9.90 -15.47 6.58
C GLU A 22 -9.24 -14.28 5.89
N GLU A 23 -7.91 -14.12 6.03
CA GLU A 23 -7.16 -13.07 5.35
C GLU A 23 -7.23 -13.22 3.83
N VAL A 24 -7.16 -14.46 3.32
CA VAL A 24 -7.27 -14.73 1.88
C VAL A 24 -8.69 -14.45 1.38
N ALA A 25 -9.72 -14.82 2.13
CA ALA A 25 -11.11 -14.52 1.79
C ALA A 25 -11.36 -13.00 1.75
N LEU A 26 -10.86 -12.28 2.76
CA LEU A 26 -10.97 -10.82 2.83
C LEU A 26 -10.20 -10.15 1.69
N LEU A 27 -8.99 -10.64 1.38
CA LEU A 27 -8.20 -10.17 0.24
C LEU A 27 -8.99 -10.33 -1.06
N LYS A 28 -9.54 -11.51 -1.36
CA LYS A 28 -10.34 -11.76 -2.56
C LYS A 28 -11.53 -10.80 -2.68
N ARG A 29 -12.25 -10.59 -1.57
CA ARG A 29 -13.43 -9.70 -1.53
C ARG A 29 -13.06 -8.24 -1.82
N LEU A 30 -11.99 -7.75 -1.22
CA LEU A 30 -11.62 -6.32 -1.28
C LEU A 30 -10.76 -5.96 -2.48
N TYR A 31 -10.04 -6.94 -3.07
CA TYR A 31 -9.02 -6.65 -4.07
C TYR A 31 -9.55 -5.91 -5.28
N ARG A 32 -10.79 -6.20 -5.72
CA ARG A 32 -11.33 -5.62 -6.96
C ARG A 32 -11.62 -4.12 -6.83
N THR A 33 -11.95 -3.64 -5.64
CA THR A 33 -12.44 -2.27 -5.41
C THR A 33 -11.47 -1.41 -4.61
N HIS A 34 -10.69 -1.98 -3.70
CA HIS A 34 -9.83 -1.21 -2.80
C HIS A 34 -8.38 -1.13 -3.29
N SER A 35 -7.66 -0.11 -2.84
CA SER A 35 -6.21 -0.01 -3.03
C SER A 35 -5.47 -1.08 -2.24
N ASN A 36 -4.26 -1.43 -2.70
CA ASN A 36 -3.41 -2.36 -1.95
C ASN A 36 -2.95 -1.75 -0.61
N ALA A 37 -2.91 -0.43 -0.49
CA ALA A 37 -2.58 0.27 0.75
C ALA A 37 -3.69 0.14 1.79
N GLU A 38 -4.96 0.33 1.41
CA GLU A 38 -6.11 0.14 2.31
C GLU A 38 -6.22 -1.31 2.76
N ILE A 39 -6.10 -2.26 1.83
CA ILE A 39 -6.16 -3.70 2.14
C ILE A 39 -5.02 -4.07 3.11
N ALA A 40 -3.83 -3.52 2.92
CA ALA A 40 -2.69 -3.72 3.80
C ALA A 40 -2.97 -3.19 5.22
N SER A 41 -3.54 -1.99 5.33
CA SER A 41 -3.94 -1.40 6.62
C SER A 41 -5.02 -2.24 7.31
N LEU A 42 -5.99 -2.77 6.57
CA LEU A 42 -7.06 -3.63 7.12
C LEU A 42 -6.54 -4.99 7.60
N LEU A 43 -5.59 -5.57 6.86
CA LEU A 43 -4.99 -6.86 7.21
C LEU A 43 -3.81 -6.74 8.19
N GLY A 44 -3.38 -5.53 8.54
CA GLY A 44 -2.15 -5.31 9.32
C GLY A 44 -0.89 -5.85 8.63
N ARG A 45 -0.89 -5.94 7.30
CA ARG A 45 0.21 -6.49 6.50
C ARG A 45 0.93 -5.40 5.73
N LYS A 46 2.14 -5.70 5.25
CA LYS A 46 2.85 -4.82 4.33
C LYS A 46 2.15 -4.80 2.97
N VAL A 47 2.10 -3.63 2.33
CA VAL A 47 1.54 -3.44 0.98
C VAL A 47 2.18 -4.41 -0.02
N SER A 48 3.50 -4.59 0.03
CA SER A 48 4.20 -5.55 -0.83
C SER A 48 3.72 -6.99 -0.64
N SER A 49 3.43 -7.42 0.59
CA SER A 49 2.89 -8.75 0.89
C SER A 49 1.51 -8.95 0.25
N VAL A 50 0.66 -7.92 0.31
CA VAL A 50 -0.67 -7.90 -0.33
C VAL A 50 -0.54 -7.99 -1.85
N VAL A 51 0.37 -7.21 -2.46
CA VAL A 51 0.65 -7.25 -3.91
C VAL A 51 1.09 -8.65 -4.33
N PHE A 52 2.11 -9.21 -3.67
CA PHE A 52 2.62 -10.54 -4.00
C PHE A 52 1.54 -11.62 -3.84
N LYS A 53 0.74 -11.55 -2.76
CA LYS A 53 -0.34 -12.52 -2.55
C LYS A 53 -1.44 -12.38 -3.60
N GLY A 54 -1.85 -11.15 -3.93
CA GLY A 54 -2.83 -10.88 -4.97
C GLY A 54 -2.39 -11.42 -6.33
N HIS A 55 -1.13 -11.19 -6.70
CA HIS A 55 -0.53 -11.73 -7.92
C HIS A 55 -0.56 -13.26 -7.94
N ARG A 56 -0.12 -13.94 -6.86
CA ARG A 56 -0.18 -15.41 -6.77
C ARG A 56 -1.59 -15.99 -6.82
N LEU A 57 -2.60 -15.20 -6.46
CA LEU A 57 -4.00 -15.58 -6.51
C LEU A 57 -4.69 -15.17 -7.83
N GLY A 58 -3.95 -14.56 -8.78
CA GLY A 58 -4.51 -14.09 -10.05
C GLY A 58 -5.52 -12.95 -9.91
N LEU A 59 -5.47 -12.18 -8.81
CA LEU A 59 -6.45 -11.13 -8.55
C LEU A 59 -6.14 -9.87 -9.36
N SER A 60 -7.16 -9.32 -9.99
CA SER A 60 -7.09 -8.07 -10.75
C SER A 60 -7.98 -6.98 -10.16
N LYS A 61 -7.61 -5.73 -10.40
CA LYS A 61 -8.44 -4.57 -10.04
C LYS A 61 -9.58 -4.43 -11.05
N GLY A 62 -10.74 -3.97 -10.58
CA GLY A 62 -11.86 -3.69 -11.47
C GLY A 62 -11.59 -2.47 -12.36
N PRO A 63 -12.27 -2.34 -13.51
CA PRO A 63 -12.04 -1.26 -14.47
C PRO A 63 -12.26 0.13 -13.87
N ARG A 64 -13.27 0.28 -13.00
CA ARG A 64 -13.51 1.53 -12.25
C ARG A 64 -12.31 1.91 -11.39
N ARG A 65 -11.80 0.96 -10.59
CA ARG A 65 -10.66 1.18 -9.71
C ARG A 65 -9.36 1.45 -10.46
N LEU A 66 -9.16 0.82 -11.62
CA LEU A 66 -8.02 1.08 -12.50
C LEU A 66 -8.01 2.52 -13.00
N ARG A 67 -9.16 3.05 -13.43
CA ARG A 67 -9.29 4.46 -13.83
C ARG A 67 -8.97 5.42 -12.70
N GLU A 68 -9.53 5.17 -11.51
CA GLU A 68 -9.22 5.96 -10.31
C GLU A 68 -7.72 5.91 -9.97
N MET A 69 -7.11 4.73 -10.04
CA MET A 69 -5.67 4.55 -9.81
C MET A 69 -4.83 5.37 -10.78
N GLY A 70 -5.20 5.39 -12.07
CA GLY A 70 -4.50 6.16 -13.09
C GLY A 70 -4.46 7.65 -12.73
N ARG A 71 -5.61 8.24 -12.36
CA ARG A 71 -5.70 9.65 -11.95
C ARG A 71 -4.87 9.92 -10.68
N GLU A 72 -4.99 9.05 -9.67
CA GLU A 72 -4.22 9.15 -8.42
C GLU A 72 -2.71 9.11 -8.69
N ASN A 73 -2.26 8.22 -9.57
CA ASN A 73 -0.84 8.05 -9.90
C ASN A 73 -0.29 9.24 -10.68
N ILE A 74 -1.06 9.77 -11.64
CA ILE A 74 -0.69 10.99 -12.39
C ILE A 74 -0.52 12.15 -11.43
N ARG A 75 -1.50 12.38 -10.55
CA ARG A 75 -1.44 13.44 -9.53
C ARG A 75 -0.22 13.27 -8.62
N LYS A 76 0.03 12.06 -8.11
CA LYS A 76 1.19 11.79 -7.23
C LYS A 76 2.53 11.99 -7.92
N ARG A 77 2.63 11.66 -9.22
CA ARG A 77 3.88 11.77 -9.99
C ARG A 77 4.20 13.21 -10.36
N TRP A 78 3.18 14.00 -10.68
CA TRP A 78 3.34 15.34 -11.24
C TRP A 78 2.93 16.47 -10.29
N ASP A 79 2.73 16.19 -9.01
CA ASP A 79 2.36 17.19 -8.00
C ASP A 79 3.35 18.39 -8.02
N PRO A 80 2.92 19.56 -8.53
CA PRO A 80 3.82 20.71 -8.70
C PRO A 80 4.34 21.23 -7.36
N LEU A 81 3.53 21.12 -6.30
CA LEU A 81 3.88 21.58 -4.96
C LEU A 81 5.04 20.76 -4.36
N LYS A 82 5.14 19.49 -4.73
CA LYS A 82 6.23 18.61 -4.30
C LYS A 82 7.55 18.93 -5.03
N LYS A 83 7.48 19.32 -6.30
CA LYS A 83 8.66 19.78 -7.07
C LYS A 83 9.23 21.07 -6.49
N GLU A 84 8.36 22.01 -6.13
CA GLU A 84 8.73 23.27 -5.46
C GLU A 84 9.40 23.03 -4.10
N ALA A 85 8.84 22.14 -3.27
CA ALA A 85 9.42 21.80 -1.98
C ALA A 85 10.81 21.14 -2.10
N ALA A 86 10.99 20.22 -3.06
CA ALA A 86 12.28 19.58 -3.33
C ALA A 86 13.35 20.59 -3.78
N LYS A 87 12.99 21.51 -4.69
CA LYS A 87 13.89 22.59 -5.14
C LYS A 87 14.33 23.50 -3.97
N LYS A 88 13.42 23.87 -3.08
CA LYS A 88 13.74 24.70 -1.90
C LYS A 88 14.74 23.99 -0.97
N THR A 89 14.55 22.71 -0.68
CA THR A 89 15.48 21.95 0.18
C THR A 89 16.88 21.81 -0.42
N GLU A 90 17.00 21.78 -1.75
CA GLU A 90 18.26 21.67 -2.46
C GLU A 90 19.01 23.02 -2.51
N THR A 91 18.27 24.12 -2.73
CA THR A 91 18.82 25.49 -2.67
C THR A 91 19.32 25.87 -1.27
N THR A 92 18.65 25.42 -0.20
CA THR A 92 19.10 25.68 1.18
C THR A 92 20.32 24.84 1.57
N ARG A 93 20.46 23.62 1.01
CA ARG A 93 21.61 22.74 1.29
C ARG A 93 22.90 23.15 0.56
N SER A 94 22.78 23.89 -0.55
CA SER A 94 23.93 24.41 -1.32
C SER A 94 24.49 25.76 -0.83
N ARG A 95 23.80 26.43 0.12
CA ARG A 95 24.24 27.72 0.70
C ARG A 95 24.93 27.56 2.07
N LYS A 96 25.37 26.36 2.43
CA LYS A 96 26.00 26.05 3.71
C LYS A 96 27.34 25.35 3.50
#